data_AF-A0A162J6J1-F1
#
_entry.id   AF-A0A162J6J1-F1
#
_cell.length_a   1.000
_cell.length_b   1.000
_cell.length_c   1.000
_cell.angle_alpha   90.00
_cell.angle_beta   90.00
_cell.angle_gamma   90.00
#
_symmetry.space_group_name_H-M   'P 1'
#
loop_
_entity.id
_entity.type
_entity.pdbx_description
1 polymer ?
#
loop_
_entity_poly.entity_id
_entity_poly.type
_entity_poly.pdbx_seq_one_letter_code
_entity_poly.pdbx_strand_id
1 'polypeptide(L)' 'MWRCKKCGSDDFIERVFRGYEKYSNYDKNGYPEDLEESDYETIIECNNCGNYKDGSDDIKNIADWIGDKEGE' A
#
# COMPACT_ATOMS: atom_id res chain seq x y z
N MET A 1 16.10 -4.24 -5.93
CA MET A 1 15.25 -3.10 -5.49
C MET A 1 14.18 -2.78 -6.54
N TRP A 2 12.97 -2.41 -6.13
CA TRP A 2 11.90 -1.98 -7.04
C TRP A 2 12.09 -0.55 -7.50
N ARG A 3 11.79 -0.26 -8.76
CA ARG A 3 11.91 1.06 -9.35
C ARG A 3 10.70 1.39 -10.21
N CYS A 4 10.06 2.52 -9.94
CA CYS A 4 8.84 2.93 -10.62
C CYS A 4 9.07 3.04 -12.13
N LYS A 5 8.21 2.38 -12.92
CA LYS A 5 8.24 2.40 -14.39
C LYS A 5 8.08 3.79 -14.98
N LYS A 6 7.39 4.69 -14.25
CA LYS A 6 7.04 6.03 -14.71
C LYS A 6 8.10 7.08 -14.39
N CYS A 7 8.64 7.09 -13.18
CA CYS A 7 9.54 8.15 -12.72
C CYS A 7 10.91 7.68 -12.22
N GLY A 8 11.15 6.37 -12.14
CA GLY A 8 12.42 5.85 -11.65
C GLY A 8 12.64 5.98 -10.14
N SER A 9 11.64 6.43 -9.37
CA SER A 9 11.72 6.46 -7.90
C SER A 9 11.59 5.05 -7.31
N ASP A 10 12.20 4.84 -6.16
CA ASP A 10 12.09 3.65 -5.30
C ASP A 10 11.18 3.88 -4.09
N ASP A 11 10.51 5.04 -4.02
CA ASP A 11 9.58 5.42 -2.95
C ASP A 11 8.14 5.03 -3.32
N PHE A 12 7.58 4.12 -2.51
CA PHE A 12 6.24 3.55 -2.69
C PHE A 12 5.49 3.55 -1.36
N ILE A 13 4.18 3.72 -1.44
CA ILE A 13 3.25 3.63 -0.31
C ILE A 13 2.15 2.63 -0.63
N GLU A 14 1.59 2.01 0.41
CA GLU A 14 0.32 1.31 0.33
C GLU A 14 -0.80 2.27 0.72
N ARG A 15 -1.70 2.54 -0.22
CA ARG A 15 -2.89 3.36 0.03
C ARG A 15 -4.08 2.47 0.31
N VAL A 16 -4.62 2.56 1.51
CA VAL A 16 -5.93 1.97 1.84
C VAL A 16 -7.00 2.72 1.05
N PHE A 17 -7.79 2.03 0.23
CA PHE A 17 -8.83 2.65 -0.60
C PHE A 17 -10.23 2.09 -0.35
N ARG A 18 -10.33 0.91 0.27
CA ARG A 18 -11.57 0.29 0.75
C ARG A 18 -11.28 -0.55 1.98
N GLY A 19 -12.35 -0.97 2.66
CA GLY A 19 -12.27 -1.83 3.82
C GLY A 19 -13.10 -1.32 4.98
N TYR A 20 -12.92 -1.96 6.12
CA TYR A 20 -13.56 -1.60 7.37
C TYR A 20 -12.72 -2.04 8.56
N GLU A 21 -12.97 -1.38 9.68
CA GLU A 21 -12.63 -1.88 10.99
C GLU A 21 -13.91 -2.05 11.79
N LYS A 22 -13.98 -3.16 12.52
CA LYS A 22 -15.04 -3.45 13.46
C LYS A 22 -14.48 -3.34 14.87
N TYR A 23 -15.13 -2.52 15.65
CA TYR A 23 -14.81 -2.28 17.05
C TYR A 23 -15.93 -2.81 17.94
N SER A 24 -15.58 -3.38 19.08
CA SER A 24 -16.59 -3.92 19.99
C SER A 24 -17.37 -2.81 20.70
N ASN A 25 -16.74 -1.66 20.92
CA ASN A 25 -17.28 -0.52 21.66
C ASN A 25 -16.58 0.80 21.32
N TYR A 26 -17.10 1.89 21.88
CA TYR A 26 -16.54 3.24 21.81
C TYR A 26 -16.53 3.86 23.20
N ASP A 27 -15.48 4.61 23.52
CA ASP A 27 -15.36 5.31 24.79
C ASP A 27 -16.32 6.51 24.88
N LYS A 28 -16.38 7.15 26.06
CA LYS A 28 -17.24 8.33 26.30
C LYS A 28 -16.92 9.55 25.42
N ASN A 29 -15.75 9.58 24.79
CA ASN A 29 -15.33 10.66 23.89
C ASN A 29 -15.56 10.28 22.42
N GLY A 30 -16.05 9.06 22.14
CA GLY A 30 -16.29 8.55 20.80
C GLY A 30 -15.05 7.95 20.14
N TYR A 31 -14.01 7.62 20.90
CA TYR A 31 -12.86 6.87 20.37
C TYR A 31 -13.19 5.38 20.32
N PRO A 32 -12.84 4.70 19.21
CA PRO A 32 -13.05 3.26 19.13
C PRO A 32 -12.16 2.52 20.14
N GLU A 33 -12.71 1.47 20.75
CA GLU A 33 -12.01 0.57 21.65
C GLU A 33 -12.16 -0.87 21.14
N ASP A 34 -11.22 -1.74 21.50
CA ASP A 34 -11.24 -3.18 21.23
C ASP A 34 -11.52 -3.53 19.75
N LEU A 35 -10.49 -3.40 18.90
CA LEU A 35 -10.53 -3.81 17.50
C LEU A 35 -10.79 -5.33 17.38
N GLU A 36 -11.93 -5.70 16.81
CA GLU A 36 -12.32 -7.10 16.59
C GLU A 36 -11.89 -7.62 15.23
N GLU A 37 -12.03 -6.80 14.19
CA GLU A 37 -11.80 -7.20 12.80
C GLU A 37 -11.30 -6.00 12.00
N SER A 38 -10.34 -6.26 11.12
CA SER A 38 -9.87 -5.29 10.14
C SER A 38 -9.75 -6.00 8.79
N ASP A 39 -10.40 -5.46 7.78
CA ASP A 39 -10.29 -5.95 6.41
C ASP A 39 -10.08 -4.74 5.50
N TYR A 40 -8.91 -4.69 4.88
CA TYR A 40 -8.46 -3.55 4.10
C TYR A 40 -8.05 -3.98 2.72
N GLU A 41 -8.56 -3.26 1.72
CA GLU A 41 -8.03 -3.34 0.36
C GLU A 41 -7.02 -2.19 0.17
N THR A 42 -5.80 -2.57 -0.17
CA THR A 42 -4.71 -1.64 -0.46
C THR A 42 -4.37 -1.64 -1.94
N ILE A 43 -3.84 -0.52 -2.42
CA ILE A 43 -3.12 -0.45 -3.69
C ILE A 43 -1.71 0.07 -3.43
N ILE A 44 -0.75 -0.38 -4.24
CA ILE A 44 0.59 0.18 -4.22
C ILE A 44 0.65 1.39 -5.15
N GLU A 45 1.15 2.51 -4.64
CA GLU A 45 1.29 3.77 -5.35
C GLU A 45 2.75 4.28 -5.24
N CYS A 46 3.31 4.77 -6.33
CA CYS A 46 4.58 5.49 -6.29
C CYS A 46 4.38 6.88 -5.68
N ASN A 47 4.92 7.10 -4.48
CA ASN A 47 4.75 8.32 -3.70
C ASN A 47 5.27 9.57 -4.42
N ASN A 48 6.28 9.41 -5.29
CA ASN A 48 6.87 10.53 -6.02
C ASN A 48 6.02 11.02 -7.22
N CYS A 49 5.23 10.16 -7.88
CA CYS A 49 4.54 10.53 -9.13
C CYS A 49 3.09 10.08 -9.25
N GLY A 50 2.54 9.47 -8.20
CA GLY A 50 1.18 8.94 -8.16
C GLY A 50 0.91 7.82 -9.15
N ASN A 51 1.94 7.05 -9.55
CA ASN A 51 1.73 5.91 -10.44
C ASN A 51 1.17 4.74 -9.63
N TYR A 52 -0.03 4.29 -9.98
CA TYR A 52 -0.71 3.14 -9.37
C TYR A 52 -1.47 2.35 -10.44
N LYS A 53 -1.97 1.16 -10.09
CA LYS A 53 -2.89 0.39 -10.94
C LYS A 53 -4.15 0.04 -10.15
N ASP A 54 -5.31 0.40 -10.68
CA ASP A 54 -6.59 0.07 -10.05
C ASP A 54 -6.80 -1.44 -9.92
N GLY A 55 -7.25 -1.87 -8.74
CA GLY A 55 -7.59 -3.27 -8.47
C GLY A 55 -6.39 -4.23 -8.44
N SER A 56 -5.17 -3.73 -8.24
CA SER A 56 -4.01 -4.59 -8.01
C SER A 56 -3.05 -4.00 -6.99
N ASP A 57 -2.67 -4.86 -6.06
CA ASP A 57 -1.66 -4.69 -5.03
C ASP A 57 -0.28 -5.25 -5.45
N ASP A 58 -0.11 -5.72 -6.69
CA ASP A 58 1.18 -6.24 -7.16
C ASP A 58 2.05 -5.09 -7.72
N ILE A 59 3.13 -4.77 -7.00
CA ILE A 59 4.10 -3.72 -7.34
C ILE A 59 4.70 -3.89 -8.74
N LYS A 60 4.78 -5.12 -9.27
CA LYS A 60 5.27 -5.40 -10.64
C LYS A 60 4.46 -4.69 -11.71
N ASN A 61 3.21 -4.36 -11.43
CA ASN A 61 2.37 -3.62 -12.37
C ASN A 61 2.89 -2.20 -12.61
N ILE A 62 3.53 -1.59 -11.62
CA ILE A 62 3.92 -0.18 -11.63
C ILE A 62 5.42 0.06 -11.50
N ALA A 63 6.19 -0.98 -11.19
CA ALA A 63 7.62 -0.92 -10.96
C ALA A 63 8.32 -2.16 -11.54
N ASP A 64 9.61 -2.01 -11.85
CA ASP A 64 10.50 -3.11 -12.24
C ASP A 64 11.52 -3.37 -11.14
N TRP A 65 11.88 -4.64 -10.93
CA TRP A 65 12.97 -5.00 -10.04
C TRP A 65 14.31 -4.82 -10.78
N ILE A 66 15.17 -3.93 -10.27
CA ILE A 66 16.44 -3.57 -10.92
C ILE A 66 17.70 -4.17 -10.25
N GLY A 67 17.55 -5.21 -9.42
CA GLY A 67 18.71 -6.00 -9.00
C GLY A 67 18.47 -6.83 -7.74
N ASP A 68 19.04 -8.04 -7.71
CA ASP A 68 20.45 -8.19 -7.31
C ASP A 68 21.27 -8.46 -8.58
N LYS A 69 22.28 -7.63 -8.88
CA LYS A 69 23.34 -8.09 -9.78
C LYS A 69 24.19 -9.04 -8.93
N GLU A 70 23.83 -10.32 -8.87
CA GLU A 70 24.80 -11.34 -8.48
C GLU A 70 25.99 -11.19 -9.42
N GLY A 71 27.17 -11.00 -8.82
CA GLY A 71 28.40 -10.75 -9.54
C GLY A 71 28.69 -11.82 -10.59
N GLU A 72 29.09 -11.33 -11.76
CA GLU A 72 29.96 -12.03 -12.72
C GLU A 72 31.25 -12.52 -12.04
#